data_AF-A0AAV9QDQ5-F1
#
_entry.id   AF-A0AAV9QDQ5-F1
#
_cell.length_a   1.000
_cell.length_b   1.000
_cell.length_c   1.000
_cell.angle_alpha   90.00
_cell.angle_beta   90.00
_cell.angle_gamma   90.00
#
_symmetry.space_group_name_H-M   'P 1'
#
loop_
_entity.id
_entity.type
_entity.pdbx_description
1 polymer ?
#
loop_
_entity_poly.entity_id
_entity_poly.type
_entity_poly.pdbx_seq_one_letter_code
_entity_poly.pdbx_strand_id
1 'polypeptide(L)'
;MATITPRFIFLSSITILLLAMAPLSLGLFRRSFDPGLPSGEFWTQWKNPGDVFSVLLILGGDVILRALAQLSGSGITPVAFSFGWVAYAITAVVSAIGENKLMPLPDCACKVINGKSGYVRDNTSWVIGRIVRDFEAWVDQPVKEHLAGMIQTRWEQNKKVEGADAPKPPQVGLCVSVYKAEPAKIGSPGYDLVYWIGFATTIIQLGIAAIPCGLFGDWGILLVTVIGILLSFASGCLPQWMEEKWACRRNSDKNVILTRGNGSQHAIVILGDGKGLDLEDLAAGQTNVDVSASTLTRVSVTILAAFWILLLITAAGLKKNTWFLLAVGGIGILQNIFVAGWRRLPKAYGMPLTYVDVIGEHKVMDTLFAVEEKYPHIGASMRKTFFPGKLRANEVQKWADLEKAAKAKDDAAKNARNNASQQNGGSQPIQTPSQAGVVSSTPAT
;
A
#
# COMPACT_ATOMS: atom_id res chain seq x y z
N MET A 1 -45.32 -84.31 19.57
CA MET A 1 -45.65 -83.31 20.61
C MET A 1 -45.83 -81.96 19.94
N ALA A 2 -46.83 -81.20 20.39
CA ALA A 2 -47.57 -80.19 19.64
C ALA A 2 -46.77 -78.99 19.10
N THR A 3 -47.19 -78.58 17.90
CA THR A 3 -47.03 -77.27 17.26
C THR A 3 -47.65 -76.15 18.10
N ILE A 4 -46.90 -75.08 18.37
CA ILE A 4 -47.41 -73.83 18.97
C ILE A 4 -47.25 -72.70 17.95
N THR A 5 -48.37 -72.03 17.68
CA THR A 5 -48.63 -70.98 16.71
C THR A 5 -48.13 -69.60 17.14
N PRO A 6 -47.67 -68.73 16.22
CA PRO A 6 -47.28 -67.35 16.53
C PRO A 6 -48.51 -66.44 16.39
N ARG A 7 -49.39 -66.40 17.38
CA ARG A 7 -50.54 -65.46 17.38
C ARG A 7 -50.71 -64.65 18.66
N PHE A 8 -49.95 -64.93 19.72
CA PHE A 8 -50.10 -64.24 21.01
C PHE A 8 -49.08 -63.11 21.28
N ILE A 9 -48.06 -62.93 20.44
CA ILE A 9 -47.05 -61.88 20.66
C ILE A 9 -47.43 -60.55 19.97
N PHE A 10 -48.34 -60.58 18.99
CA PHE A 10 -48.67 -59.40 18.20
C PHE A 10 -49.73 -58.47 18.83
N LEU A 11 -50.65 -58.99 19.66
CA LEU A 11 -51.65 -58.13 20.34
C LEU A 11 -51.12 -57.45 21.61
N SER A 12 -50.10 -58.00 22.28
CA SER A 12 -49.46 -57.35 23.44
C SER A 12 -48.62 -56.13 23.04
N SER A 13 -48.08 -56.13 21.81
CA SER A 13 -47.14 -55.10 21.38
C SER A 13 -47.85 -53.84 20.87
N ILE A 14 -49.07 -53.95 20.33
CA ILE A 14 -49.82 -52.80 19.80
C ILE A 14 -50.46 -51.98 20.93
N THR A 15 -50.93 -52.63 22.00
CA THR A 15 -51.53 -51.92 23.16
C THR A 15 -50.46 -51.20 23.99
N ILE A 16 -49.24 -51.74 24.07
CA ILE A 16 -48.11 -51.08 24.74
C ILE A 16 -47.57 -49.92 23.90
N LEU A 17 -47.58 -50.03 22.56
CA LEU A 17 -47.19 -48.91 21.68
C LEU A 17 -48.19 -47.74 21.74
N LEU A 18 -49.50 -48.02 21.82
CA LEU A 18 -50.53 -46.98 21.89
C LEU A 18 -50.60 -46.26 23.26
N LEU A 19 -50.22 -46.92 24.36
CA LEU A 19 -50.13 -46.29 25.69
C LEU A 19 -48.80 -45.54 25.91
N ALA A 20 -47.73 -45.91 25.20
CA ALA A 20 -46.43 -45.20 25.28
C ALA A 20 -46.38 -43.89 24.46
N MET A 21 -47.35 -43.66 23.56
CA MET A 21 -47.42 -42.44 22.74
C MET A 21 -48.35 -41.35 23.30
N ALA A 22 -48.99 -41.59 24.45
CA ALA A 22 -49.87 -40.62 25.10
C ALA A 22 -49.17 -39.41 25.78
N PRO A 23 -47.89 -39.40 26.18
CA PRO A 23 -47.26 -38.19 26.71
C PRO A 23 -46.55 -37.34 25.64
N LEU A 24 -46.46 -37.80 24.39
CA LEU A 24 -45.71 -37.09 23.34
C LEU A 24 -46.52 -36.01 22.60
N SER A 25 -47.86 -36.05 22.67
CA SER A 25 -48.73 -35.05 22.05
C SER A 25 -48.97 -33.80 22.90
N LEU A 26 -48.71 -33.85 24.22
CA LEU A 26 -48.87 -32.71 25.14
C LEU A 26 -47.58 -31.91 25.38
N GLY A 27 -46.41 -32.46 25.03
CA GLY A 27 -45.11 -31.77 25.16
C GLY A 27 -44.75 -30.85 23.99
N LEU A 28 -45.35 -31.05 22.81
CA LEU A 28 -45.09 -30.26 21.61
C LEU A 28 -45.82 -28.90 21.59
N PHE A 29 -46.89 -28.75 22.38
CA PHE A 29 -47.69 -27.52 22.45
C PHE A 29 -47.33 -26.58 23.61
N ARG A 30 -46.25 -26.88 24.34
CA ARG A 30 -45.74 -25.99 25.40
C ARG A 30 -44.26 -25.65 25.18
N ARG A 31 -43.87 -25.31 23.94
CA ARG A 31 -42.72 -24.42 23.78
C ARG A 31 -43.17 -23.04 24.23
N SER A 32 -42.82 -22.69 25.47
CA SER A 32 -42.88 -21.30 25.93
C SER A 32 -41.95 -20.49 25.03
N PHE A 33 -42.50 -19.92 23.96
CA PHE A 33 -41.79 -18.92 23.16
C PHE A 33 -41.72 -17.67 24.04
N ASP A 34 -40.66 -17.61 24.85
CA ASP A 34 -40.37 -16.46 25.70
C ASP A 34 -39.36 -15.57 24.98
N PRO A 35 -39.80 -14.50 24.27
CA PRO A 35 -38.89 -13.54 23.65
C PRO A 35 -38.06 -12.77 24.69
N GLY A 36 -38.40 -12.85 25.99
CA GLY A 36 -37.64 -12.33 27.12
C GLY A 36 -36.30 -13.05 27.35
N LEU A 37 -36.21 -14.34 27.01
CA LEU A 37 -34.97 -15.12 27.15
C LEU A 37 -33.86 -14.66 26.18
N PRO A 38 -34.07 -14.62 24.85
CA PRO A 38 -33.04 -14.13 23.93
C PRO A 38 -32.76 -12.64 24.12
N SER A 39 -33.77 -11.81 24.45
CA SER A 39 -33.53 -10.40 24.74
C SER A 39 -32.75 -10.17 26.03
N GLY A 40 -32.98 -10.98 27.08
CA GLY A 40 -32.20 -10.99 28.31
C GLY A 40 -30.77 -11.49 28.12
N GLU A 41 -30.58 -12.51 27.29
CA GLU A 41 -29.26 -13.01 26.89
C GLU A 41 -28.49 -11.97 26.07
N PHE A 42 -29.13 -11.35 25.07
CA PHE A 42 -28.53 -10.25 24.30
C PHE A 42 -28.20 -9.06 25.18
N TRP A 43 -29.08 -8.67 26.10
CA TRP A 43 -28.82 -7.58 27.05
C TRP A 43 -27.64 -7.89 27.97
N THR A 44 -27.54 -9.14 28.43
CA THR A 44 -26.43 -9.60 29.27
C THR A 44 -25.11 -9.61 28.49
N GLN A 45 -25.12 -10.08 27.23
CA GLN A 45 -23.98 -9.98 26.35
C GLN A 45 -23.61 -8.52 26.04
N TRP A 46 -24.57 -7.61 25.79
CA TRP A 46 -24.28 -6.20 25.54
C TRP A 46 -23.72 -5.48 26.78
N LYS A 47 -24.12 -5.89 27.98
CA LYS A 47 -23.61 -5.34 29.24
C LYS A 47 -22.19 -5.81 29.57
N ASN A 48 -21.92 -7.10 29.38
CA ASN A 48 -20.61 -7.70 29.66
C ASN A 48 -20.28 -8.69 28.54
N PRO A 49 -19.77 -8.20 27.41
CA PRO A 49 -19.52 -9.06 26.28
C PRO A 49 -18.27 -9.92 26.60
N GLY A 50 -18.49 -11.19 26.92
CA GLY A 50 -17.44 -12.12 27.33
C GLY A 50 -16.50 -12.56 26.21
N ASP A 51 -16.99 -12.53 24.96
CA ASP A 51 -16.29 -13.01 23.76
C ASP A 51 -15.83 -11.89 22.80
N VAL A 52 -15.79 -10.63 23.27
CA VAL A 52 -15.32 -9.49 22.46
C VAL A 52 -13.93 -9.70 21.92
N PHE A 53 -13.04 -10.25 22.76
CA PHE A 53 -11.65 -10.47 22.39
C PHE A 53 -11.56 -11.36 21.17
N SER A 54 -12.35 -12.42 21.10
CA SER A 54 -12.42 -13.33 19.95
C SER A 54 -12.76 -12.57 18.67
N VAL A 55 -13.79 -11.70 18.69
CA VAL A 55 -14.20 -10.92 17.51
C VAL A 55 -13.14 -9.87 17.12
N LEU A 56 -12.58 -9.14 18.09
CA LEU A 56 -11.57 -8.10 17.84
C LEU A 56 -10.19 -8.66 17.43
N LEU A 57 -9.89 -9.92 17.79
CA LEU A 57 -8.66 -10.61 17.41
C LEU A 57 -8.75 -11.23 16.00
N ILE A 58 -9.92 -11.73 15.61
CA ILE A 58 -10.13 -12.35 14.28
C ILE A 58 -9.99 -11.30 13.17
N LEU A 59 -10.37 -10.05 13.43
CA LEU A 59 -10.39 -8.99 12.43
C LEU A 59 -9.29 -7.96 12.73
N GLY A 60 -8.13 -8.06 12.05
CA GLY A 60 -7.27 -6.88 11.98
C GLY A 60 -5.79 -7.08 11.62
N GLY A 61 -5.23 -8.28 11.67
CA GLY A 61 -3.79 -8.49 11.40
C GLY A 61 -3.33 -7.88 10.07
N ASP A 62 -4.04 -8.18 8.99
CA ASP A 62 -3.75 -7.62 7.65
C ASP A 62 -3.99 -6.12 7.56
N VAL A 63 -4.98 -5.60 8.31
CA VAL A 63 -5.27 -4.17 8.38
C VAL A 63 -4.10 -3.43 9.05
N ILE A 64 -3.58 -3.97 10.16
CA ILE A 64 -2.40 -3.43 10.84
C ILE A 64 -1.20 -3.45 9.91
N LEU A 65 -0.94 -4.57 9.22
CA LEU A 65 0.17 -4.69 8.27
C LEU A 65 0.12 -3.60 7.19
N ARG A 66 -1.05 -3.34 6.60
CA ARG A 66 -1.24 -2.29 5.59
C ARG A 66 -1.16 -0.88 6.16
N ALA A 67 -1.67 -0.65 7.38
CA ALA A 67 -1.55 0.64 8.05
C ALA A 67 -0.08 0.96 8.39
N LEU A 68 0.67 -0.03 8.87
CA LEU A 68 2.12 0.04 9.08
C LEU A 68 2.83 0.33 7.77
N ALA A 69 2.59 -0.45 6.72
CA ALA A 69 3.15 -0.21 5.39
C ALA A 69 2.96 1.25 4.92
N GLN A 70 1.83 1.86 5.24
CA GLN A 70 1.49 3.23 4.85
C GLN A 70 2.23 4.30 5.67
N LEU A 71 2.30 4.15 6.99
CA LEU A 71 2.84 5.16 7.91
C LEU A 71 4.29 4.92 8.35
N SER A 72 4.82 3.71 8.16
CA SER A 72 6.17 3.35 8.57
C SER A 72 7.23 3.98 7.67
N GLY A 73 8.44 4.13 8.23
CA GLY A 73 9.60 4.64 7.51
C GLY A 73 10.26 5.85 8.13
N SER A 74 9.58 6.57 9.03
CA SER A 74 10.17 7.59 9.89
C SER A 74 10.21 7.11 11.33
N GLY A 75 11.02 7.78 12.16
CA GLY A 75 11.24 7.44 13.57
C GLY A 75 10.00 6.96 14.32
N ILE A 76 8.90 7.72 14.33
CA ILE A 76 7.65 7.33 15.01
C ILE A 76 6.54 7.04 13.98
N THR A 77 5.88 5.89 14.14
CA THR A 77 4.80 5.41 13.28
C THR A 77 3.47 5.40 14.04
N PRO A 78 2.58 6.38 13.81
CA PRO A 78 1.36 6.55 14.61
C PRO A 78 0.23 5.64 14.11
N VAL A 79 0.36 4.34 14.37
CA VAL A 79 -0.70 3.34 14.14
C VAL A 79 -1.37 3.05 15.48
N ALA A 80 -2.69 3.25 15.57
CA ALA A 80 -3.40 3.18 16.83
C ALA A 80 -3.43 1.75 17.39
N PHE A 81 -3.49 1.64 18.72
CA PHE A 81 -3.59 0.35 19.40
C PHE A 81 -4.93 -0.32 19.07
N SER A 82 -4.92 -1.59 18.72
CA SER A 82 -6.12 -2.44 18.62
C SER A 82 -5.72 -3.90 18.86
N PHE A 83 -6.69 -4.77 19.10
CA PHE A 83 -6.39 -6.20 19.33
C PHE A 83 -5.86 -6.92 18.08
N GLY A 84 -6.10 -6.37 16.88
CA GLY A 84 -5.54 -6.89 15.62
C GLY A 84 -4.00 -6.91 15.59
N TRP A 85 -3.34 -6.14 16.47
CA TRP A 85 -1.88 -6.16 16.63
C TRP A 85 -1.34 -7.51 17.09
N VAL A 86 -2.09 -8.28 17.87
CA VAL A 86 -1.65 -9.60 18.33
C VAL A 86 -1.56 -10.56 17.14
N ALA A 87 -2.60 -10.58 16.29
CA ALA A 87 -2.60 -11.38 15.07
C ALA A 87 -1.47 -10.94 14.13
N TYR A 88 -1.30 -9.64 13.93
CA TYR A 88 -0.19 -9.08 13.16
C TYR A 88 1.18 -9.51 13.71
N ALA A 89 1.40 -9.45 15.03
CA ALA A 89 2.69 -9.75 15.63
C ALA A 89 3.12 -11.22 15.39
N ILE A 90 2.16 -12.15 15.43
CA ILE A 90 2.42 -13.56 15.10
C ILE A 90 2.80 -13.69 13.62
N THR A 91 2.04 -13.07 12.70
CA THR A 91 2.37 -13.08 11.27
C THR A 91 3.72 -12.44 10.99
N ALA A 92 4.05 -11.34 11.67
CA ALA A 92 5.32 -10.63 11.53
C ALA A 92 6.51 -11.51 11.94
N VAL A 93 6.38 -12.35 12.98
CA VAL A 93 7.42 -13.33 13.34
C VAL A 93 7.63 -14.34 12.21
N VAL A 94 6.54 -14.87 11.64
CA VAL A 94 6.60 -15.82 10.52
C VAL A 94 7.27 -15.18 9.30
N SER A 95 6.89 -13.96 8.93
CA SER A 95 7.51 -13.24 7.80
C SER A 95 8.97 -12.87 8.07
N ALA A 96 9.31 -12.44 9.29
CA ALA A 96 10.68 -12.09 9.64
C ALA A 96 11.63 -13.31 9.68
N ILE A 97 11.15 -14.48 10.13
CA ILE A 97 11.95 -15.71 10.21
C ILE A 97 11.98 -16.46 8.86
N GLY A 98 10.83 -16.59 8.20
CA GLY A 98 10.66 -17.41 6.99
C GLY A 98 11.00 -16.67 5.70
N GLU A 99 10.63 -15.39 5.60
CA GLU A 99 10.75 -14.60 4.37
C GLU A 99 11.79 -13.47 4.49
N ASN A 100 12.37 -13.29 5.68
CA ASN A 100 13.31 -12.23 6.00
C ASN A 100 12.81 -10.83 5.61
N LYS A 101 11.51 -10.58 5.79
CA LYS A 101 10.89 -9.28 5.47
C LYS A 101 9.74 -8.92 6.40
N LEU A 102 9.45 -7.63 6.53
CA LEU A 102 8.29 -7.09 7.26
C LEU A 102 7.28 -6.41 6.35
N MET A 103 7.72 -5.89 5.21
CA MET A 103 6.90 -5.14 4.30
C MET A 103 5.98 -6.08 3.48
N PRO A 104 4.68 -5.78 3.38
CA PRO A 104 3.78 -6.55 2.54
C PRO A 104 4.12 -6.38 1.05
N LEU A 105 3.69 -7.37 0.28
CA LEU A 105 3.64 -7.30 -1.18
C LEU A 105 2.72 -6.16 -1.65
N PRO A 106 2.90 -5.65 -2.88
CA PRO A 106 2.14 -4.53 -3.38
C PRO A 106 0.65 -4.87 -3.57
N ASP A 107 -0.22 -3.94 -3.16
CA ASP A 107 -1.67 -4.08 -3.30
C ASP A 107 -2.16 -3.96 -4.77
N CYS A 108 -1.30 -3.51 -5.69
CA CYS A 108 -1.62 -3.31 -7.09
C CYS A 108 -0.51 -3.89 -7.96
N ALA A 109 -0.86 -4.89 -8.77
CA ALA A 109 0.03 -5.43 -9.78
C ALA A 109 0.28 -4.37 -10.85
N CYS A 110 1.55 -4.00 -11.02
CA CYS A 110 1.99 -3.06 -12.04
C CYS A 110 3.36 -3.46 -12.57
N LYS A 111 3.70 -2.90 -13.71
CA LYS A 111 4.96 -3.11 -14.42
C LYS A 111 5.75 -1.81 -14.42
N VAL A 112 7.05 -1.97 -14.30
CA VAL A 112 8.04 -0.90 -14.36
C VAL A 112 8.88 -1.13 -15.60
N ILE A 113 8.78 -0.20 -16.55
CA ILE A 113 9.47 -0.30 -17.85
C ILE A 113 10.58 0.74 -17.87
N ASN A 114 11.81 0.31 -18.16
CA ASN A 114 12.91 1.23 -18.38
C ASN A 114 12.72 1.93 -19.74
N GLY A 115 12.65 3.25 -19.73
CA GLY A 115 12.34 4.07 -20.91
C GLY A 115 13.46 4.10 -21.95
N LYS A 116 14.67 3.63 -21.63
CA LYS A 116 15.79 3.55 -22.57
C LYS A 116 16.00 2.13 -23.11
N SER A 117 16.03 1.13 -22.23
CA SER A 117 16.29 -0.25 -22.64
C SER A 117 15.03 -1.02 -23.07
N GLY A 118 13.84 -0.55 -22.68
CA GLY A 118 12.60 -1.31 -22.84
C GLY A 118 12.50 -2.55 -21.96
N TYR A 119 13.40 -2.70 -20.98
CA TYR A 119 13.34 -3.80 -20.03
C TYR A 119 12.12 -3.64 -19.12
N VAL A 120 11.35 -4.71 -18.96
CA VAL A 120 10.11 -4.72 -18.18
C VAL A 120 10.32 -5.55 -16.92
N ARG A 121 10.03 -4.97 -15.75
CA ARG A 121 10.03 -5.65 -14.46
C ARG A 121 8.61 -5.69 -13.90
N ASP A 122 8.28 -6.80 -13.23
CA ASP A 122 7.11 -6.85 -12.38
C ASP A 122 7.40 -6.13 -11.07
N ASN A 123 6.43 -5.35 -10.60
CA ASN A 123 6.60 -4.56 -9.40
C ASN A 123 6.42 -5.42 -8.15
N THR A 124 7.43 -5.38 -7.28
CA THR A 124 7.37 -5.92 -5.92
C THR A 124 7.36 -4.81 -4.86
N SER A 125 7.54 -3.54 -5.25
CA SER A 125 7.50 -2.42 -4.30
C SER A 125 6.07 -2.03 -3.94
N TRP A 126 5.76 -2.06 -2.65
CA TRP A 126 4.49 -1.53 -2.14
C TRP A 126 4.27 -0.06 -2.51
N VAL A 127 5.33 0.78 -2.49
CA VAL A 127 5.25 2.21 -2.81
C VAL A 127 4.81 2.45 -4.26
N ILE A 128 5.45 1.76 -5.21
CA ILE A 128 5.08 1.87 -6.63
C ILE A 128 3.65 1.36 -6.84
N GLY A 129 3.27 0.27 -6.18
CA GLY A 129 1.91 -0.26 -6.20
C GLY A 129 0.90 0.79 -5.79
N ARG A 130 1.14 1.52 -4.70
CA ARG A 130 0.24 2.60 -4.23
C ARG A 130 0.18 3.79 -5.17
N ILE A 131 1.29 4.20 -5.75
CA ILE A 131 1.32 5.32 -6.70
C ILE A 131 0.48 5.00 -7.95
N VAL A 132 0.61 3.80 -8.50
CA VAL A 132 -0.17 3.35 -9.66
C VAL A 132 -1.64 3.08 -9.29
N ARG A 133 -1.90 2.59 -8.07
CA ARG A 133 -3.27 2.37 -7.58
C ARG A 133 -4.02 3.70 -7.43
N ASP A 134 -3.38 4.67 -6.80
CA ASP A 134 -3.98 5.94 -6.39
C ASP A 134 -3.92 7.01 -7.50
N PHE A 135 -3.44 6.66 -8.72
CA PHE A 135 -3.21 7.61 -9.81
C PHE A 135 -4.41 8.51 -10.10
N GLU A 136 -5.62 7.96 -10.16
CA GLU A 136 -6.85 8.74 -10.41
C GLU A 136 -7.09 9.85 -9.38
N ALA A 137 -6.59 9.69 -8.14
CA ALA A 137 -6.76 10.67 -7.08
C ALA A 137 -5.74 11.82 -7.15
N TRP A 138 -4.51 11.55 -7.61
CA TRP A 138 -3.44 12.54 -7.63
C TRP A 138 -3.09 13.04 -9.04
N VAL A 139 -3.68 12.48 -10.10
CA VAL A 139 -3.48 12.92 -11.48
C VAL A 139 -3.89 14.38 -11.67
N ASP A 140 -3.02 15.14 -12.34
CA ASP A 140 -3.23 16.56 -12.60
C ASP A 140 -4.43 16.84 -13.52
N GLN A 141 -5.03 18.01 -13.31
CA GLN A 141 -6.22 18.46 -14.00
C GLN A 141 -6.11 18.45 -15.54
N PRO A 142 -4.98 18.88 -16.16
CA PRO A 142 -4.83 18.84 -17.61
C PRO A 142 -4.94 17.42 -18.19
N VAL A 143 -4.50 16.40 -17.44
CA VAL A 143 -4.61 15.00 -17.87
C VAL A 143 -6.07 14.55 -17.88
N LYS A 144 -6.85 14.94 -16.86
CA LYS A 144 -8.29 14.63 -16.76
C LYS A 144 -9.07 15.28 -17.90
N GLU A 145 -8.74 16.53 -18.20
CA GLU A 145 -9.35 17.29 -19.31
C GLU A 145 -9.02 16.69 -20.66
N HIS A 146 -7.74 16.34 -20.89
CA HIS A 146 -7.31 15.65 -22.11
C HIS A 146 -8.03 14.31 -22.30
N LEU A 147 -8.14 13.52 -21.22
CA LEU A 147 -8.86 12.25 -21.23
C LEU A 147 -10.35 12.42 -21.53
N ALA A 148 -11.00 13.40 -20.88
CA ALA A 148 -12.39 13.71 -21.11
C ALA A 148 -12.63 14.15 -22.56
N GLY A 149 -11.72 14.94 -23.13
CA GLY A 149 -11.73 15.33 -24.54
C GLY A 149 -11.66 14.13 -25.47
N MET A 150 -10.72 13.20 -25.26
CA MET A 150 -10.62 11.97 -26.06
C MET A 150 -11.88 11.10 -25.99
N ILE A 151 -12.46 10.96 -24.79
CA ILE A 151 -13.71 10.21 -24.60
C ILE A 151 -14.86 10.90 -25.34
N GLN A 152 -14.94 12.23 -25.26
CA GLN A 152 -15.97 13.02 -25.94
C GLN A 152 -15.88 12.90 -27.46
N THR A 153 -14.69 13.08 -28.04
CA THR A 153 -14.48 12.95 -29.48
C THR A 153 -14.80 11.54 -29.98
N ARG A 154 -14.41 10.49 -29.23
CA ARG A 154 -14.79 9.11 -29.58
C ARG A 154 -16.30 8.90 -29.52
N TRP A 155 -16.95 9.46 -28.51
CA TRP A 155 -18.40 9.34 -28.36
C TRP A 155 -19.15 10.01 -29.51
N GLU A 156 -18.70 11.18 -29.97
CA GLU A 156 -19.25 11.86 -31.13
C GLU A 156 -19.05 11.08 -32.43
N GLN A 157 -17.91 10.39 -32.59
CA GLN A 157 -17.70 9.48 -33.71
C GLN A 157 -18.66 8.29 -33.67
N ASN A 158 -18.85 7.69 -32.50
CA ASN A 158 -19.79 6.58 -32.33
C ASN A 158 -21.23 7.03 -32.64
N LYS A 159 -21.63 8.24 -32.21
CA LYS A 159 -22.94 8.79 -32.53
C LYS A 159 -23.20 8.93 -34.03
N LYS A 160 -22.16 9.22 -34.82
CA LYS A 160 -22.28 9.31 -36.30
C LYS A 160 -22.48 7.95 -36.95
N VAL A 161 -22.01 6.86 -36.32
CA VAL A 161 -22.06 5.50 -36.88
C VAL A 161 -23.26 4.71 -36.34
N GLU A 162 -23.51 4.81 -35.04
CA GLU A 162 -24.51 4.02 -34.30
C GLU A 162 -25.80 4.80 -34.03
N GLY A 163 -25.82 6.11 -34.31
CA GLY A 163 -26.97 7.00 -34.08
C GLY A 163 -26.92 7.76 -32.74
N ALA A 164 -27.96 8.55 -32.47
CA ALA A 164 -27.98 9.48 -31.32
C ALA A 164 -27.88 8.78 -29.95
N ASP A 165 -28.32 7.52 -29.86
CA ASP A 165 -28.39 6.72 -28.63
C ASP A 165 -27.10 5.96 -28.29
N ALA A 166 -26.01 6.20 -29.04
CA ALA A 166 -24.73 5.55 -28.79
C ALA A 166 -24.26 5.80 -27.33
N PRO A 167 -23.91 4.76 -26.54
CA PRO A 167 -23.45 4.94 -25.17
C PRO A 167 -22.06 5.59 -25.13
N LYS A 168 -21.81 6.39 -24.09
CA LYS A 168 -20.50 7.02 -23.87
C LYS A 168 -19.46 5.93 -23.53
N PRO A 169 -18.33 5.83 -24.26
CA PRO A 169 -17.33 4.81 -23.97
C PRO A 169 -16.68 5.09 -22.61
N PRO A 170 -16.47 4.07 -21.76
CA PRO A 170 -15.85 4.24 -20.45
C PRO A 170 -14.35 4.55 -20.55
N GLN A 171 -13.69 4.07 -21.61
CA GLN A 171 -12.25 4.21 -21.84
C GLN A 171 -11.98 4.38 -23.34
N VAL A 172 -10.93 5.15 -23.66
CA VAL A 172 -10.48 5.42 -25.03
C VAL A 172 -8.95 5.46 -25.08
N GLY A 173 -8.38 4.66 -25.97
CA GLY A 173 -6.96 4.72 -26.32
C GLY A 173 -6.00 4.52 -25.14
N LEU A 174 -4.80 5.08 -25.30
CA LEU A 174 -3.78 5.16 -24.25
C LEU A 174 -3.58 6.63 -23.89
N CYS A 175 -3.50 6.94 -22.61
CA CYS A 175 -3.16 8.26 -22.10
C CYS A 175 -1.85 8.17 -21.32
N VAL A 176 -0.82 8.84 -21.84
CA VAL A 176 0.51 8.89 -21.27
C VAL A 176 0.68 10.22 -20.54
N SER A 177 0.82 10.14 -19.23
CA SER A 177 1.04 11.31 -18.37
C SER A 177 2.51 11.39 -18.01
N VAL A 178 3.13 12.55 -18.27
CA VAL A 178 4.56 12.76 -18.09
C VAL A 178 4.80 13.63 -16.87
N TYR A 179 5.62 13.11 -15.97
CA TYR A 179 6.02 13.74 -14.74
C TYR A 179 7.54 13.81 -14.66
N LYS A 180 8.07 14.81 -13.96
CA LYS A 180 9.48 14.93 -13.62
C LYS A 180 9.70 14.57 -12.16
N ALA A 181 10.72 13.76 -11.88
CA ALA A 181 11.10 13.45 -10.50
C ALA A 181 11.83 14.63 -9.84
N GLU A 182 11.33 15.06 -8.69
CA GLU A 182 11.96 16.06 -7.83
C GLU A 182 12.87 15.38 -6.77
N PRO A 183 13.69 16.13 -6.01
CA PRO A 183 14.55 15.58 -4.97
C PRO A 183 13.81 14.67 -3.99
N ALA A 184 14.16 13.38 -4.02
CA ALA A 184 13.52 12.38 -3.19
C ALA A 184 13.95 12.50 -1.72
N LYS A 185 13.00 12.28 -0.80
CA LYS A 185 13.24 12.26 0.65
C LYS A 185 12.91 10.89 1.21
N ILE A 186 13.93 10.05 1.40
CA ILE A 186 13.77 8.71 1.98
C ILE A 186 13.43 8.81 3.47
N GLY A 187 12.63 7.86 3.94
CA GLY A 187 12.24 7.77 5.34
C GLY A 187 11.28 8.88 5.79
N SER A 188 10.68 9.60 4.84
CA SER A 188 9.59 10.52 5.13
C SER A 188 8.29 9.89 4.63
N PRO A 189 7.49 9.27 5.51
CA PRO A 189 6.19 8.75 5.15
C PRO A 189 5.15 9.87 5.04
N GLY A 190 5.56 11.14 4.86
CA GLY A 190 4.67 12.31 4.77
C GLY A 190 3.94 12.64 6.08
N TYR A 191 4.12 13.87 6.59
CA TYR A 191 3.37 14.39 7.75
C TYR A 191 2.02 14.98 7.32
N ASP A 192 1.22 14.20 6.61
CA ASP A 192 -0.12 14.59 6.17
C ASP A 192 -1.19 14.29 7.24
N LEU A 193 -2.44 14.61 6.94
CA LEU A 193 -3.56 14.40 7.86
C LEU A 193 -3.65 12.95 8.37
N VAL A 194 -3.32 11.96 7.54
CA VAL A 194 -3.35 10.53 7.89
C VAL A 194 -2.38 10.22 9.01
N TYR A 195 -1.19 10.83 8.98
CA TYR A 195 -0.19 10.71 10.03
C TYR A 195 -0.68 11.31 11.37
N TRP A 196 -1.26 12.51 11.34
CA TRP A 196 -1.73 13.20 12.54
C TRP A 196 -2.97 12.57 13.17
N ILE A 197 -3.86 11.98 12.36
CA ILE A 197 -5.03 11.25 12.86
C ILE A 197 -4.62 10.12 13.80
N GLY A 198 -3.49 9.44 13.54
CA GLY A 198 -3.00 8.39 14.43
C GLY A 198 -2.74 8.88 15.85
N PHE A 199 -2.05 10.02 16.01
CA PHE A 199 -1.82 10.64 17.32
C PHE A 199 -3.11 11.11 17.98
N ALA A 200 -4.01 11.73 17.21
CA ALA A 200 -5.31 12.15 17.73
C ALA A 200 -6.10 10.95 18.27
N THR A 201 -6.11 9.82 17.56
CA THR A 201 -6.74 8.58 18.02
C THR A 201 -6.06 8.04 19.28
N THR A 202 -4.73 8.06 19.38
CA THR A 202 -4.01 7.66 20.60
C THR A 202 -4.43 8.49 21.81
N ILE A 203 -4.57 9.80 21.66
CA ILE A 203 -5.03 10.69 22.75
C ILE A 203 -6.46 10.35 23.15
N ILE A 204 -7.35 10.11 22.19
CA ILE A 204 -8.73 9.69 22.45
C ILE A 204 -8.76 8.34 23.18
N GLN A 205 -7.93 7.38 22.78
CA GLN A 205 -7.81 6.08 23.43
C GLN A 205 -7.40 6.21 24.90
N LEU A 206 -6.38 7.03 25.18
CA LEU A 206 -5.97 7.32 26.56
C LEU A 206 -7.08 8.00 27.36
N GLY A 207 -7.80 8.94 26.75
CA GLY A 207 -8.95 9.60 27.38
C GLY A 207 -10.05 8.62 27.77
N ILE A 208 -10.45 7.73 26.85
CA ILE A 208 -11.45 6.68 27.12
C ILE A 208 -10.96 5.72 28.21
N ALA A 209 -9.68 5.33 28.16
CA ALA A 209 -9.10 4.40 29.12
C ALA A 209 -8.90 5.00 30.53
N ALA A 210 -8.82 6.33 30.65
CA ALA A 210 -8.70 7.02 31.93
C ALA A 210 -10.02 7.12 32.70
N ILE A 211 -11.17 7.09 32.02
CA ILE A 211 -12.51 7.14 32.63
C ILE A 211 -12.69 6.07 33.73
N PRO A 212 -12.45 4.77 33.47
CA PRO A 212 -12.63 3.75 34.50
C PRO A 212 -11.64 3.86 35.66
N CYS A 213 -10.44 4.39 35.41
CA CYS A 213 -9.45 4.66 36.45
C CYS A 213 -9.95 5.75 37.42
N GLY A 214 -10.53 6.84 36.89
CA GLY A 214 -11.03 7.96 37.70
C GLY A 214 -12.37 7.67 38.39
N LEU A 215 -13.31 6.99 37.72
CA LEU A 215 -14.67 6.78 38.25
C LEU A 215 -14.82 5.50 39.08
N PHE A 216 -14.14 4.42 38.70
CA PHE A 216 -14.33 3.09 39.31
C PHE A 216 -13.08 2.57 40.04
N GLY A 217 -11.97 3.33 40.03
CA GLY A 217 -10.68 2.89 40.57
C GLY A 217 -10.03 1.75 39.77
N ASP A 218 -10.52 1.49 38.56
CA ASP A 218 -10.06 0.40 37.69
C ASP A 218 -8.96 0.89 36.75
N TRP A 219 -7.71 0.72 37.19
CA TRP A 219 -6.52 1.13 36.44
C TRP A 219 -6.09 0.10 35.38
N GLY A 220 -6.74 -1.07 35.32
CA GLY A 220 -6.34 -2.16 34.41
C GLY A 220 -6.50 -1.78 32.93
N ILE A 221 -7.60 -1.11 32.58
CA ILE A 221 -7.87 -0.68 31.20
C ILE A 221 -6.87 0.38 30.74
N LEU A 222 -6.52 1.32 31.62
CA LEU A 222 -5.50 2.33 31.35
C LEU A 222 -4.14 1.68 31.13
N LEU A 223 -3.74 0.75 31.99
CA LEU A 223 -2.48 0.00 31.85
C LEU A 223 -2.38 -0.72 30.51
N VAL A 224 -3.40 -1.51 30.16
CA VAL A 224 -3.43 -2.28 28.90
C VAL A 224 -3.34 -1.34 27.70
N THR A 225 -4.05 -0.21 27.75
CA THR A 225 -4.05 0.79 26.66
C THR A 225 -2.68 1.44 26.50
N VAL A 226 -2.05 1.88 27.60
CA VAL A 226 -0.71 2.49 27.58
C VAL A 226 0.33 1.51 27.03
N ILE A 227 0.35 0.27 27.54
CA ILE A 227 1.29 -0.75 27.06
C ILE A 227 1.02 -1.07 25.59
N GLY A 228 -0.24 -1.20 25.18
CA GLY A 228 -0.62 -1.44 23.79
C GLY A 228 -0.17 -0.35 22.83
N ILE A 229 -0.27 0.92 23.22
CA ILE A 229 0.24 2.07 22.45
C ILE A 229 1.77 2.04 22.36
N LEU A 230 2.46 1.74 23.47
CA LEU A 230 3.92 1.65 23.47
C LEU A 230 4.40 0.52 22.55
N LEU A 231 3.76 -0.65 22.61
CA LEU A 231 4.07 -1.78 21.74
C LEU A 231 3.76 -1.50 20.27
N SER A 232 2.65 -0.79 19.97
CA SER A 232 2.29 -0.43 18.59
C SER A 232 3.32 0.51 17.99
N PHE A 233 3.75 1.52 18.74
CA PHE A 233 4.78 2.45 18.29
C PHE A 233 6.12 1.71 18.16
N ALA A 234 6.55 0.95 19.16
CA ALA A 234 7.81 0.19 19.10
C ALA A 234 7.89 -0.73 17.88
N SER A 235 6.79 -1.41 17.55
CA SER A 235 6.68 -2.30 16.39
C SER A 235 6.75 -1.53 15.05
N GLY A 236 6.19 -0.31 15.00
CA GLY A 236 6.24 0.57 13.83
C GLY A 236 7.56 1.34 13.68
N CYS A 237 8.36 1.47 14.76
CA CYS A 237 9.65 2.18 14.77
C CYS A 237 10.84 1.29 14.32
N LEU A 238 10.61 0.02 13.98
CA LEU A 238 11.68 -0.88 13.55
C LEU A 238 12.37 -0.34 12.29
N PRO A 239 13.72 -0.26 12.25
CA PRO A 239 14.47 0.33 11.13
C PRO A 239 14.25 -0.43 9.82
N GLN A 240 13.98 -1.74 9.91
CA GLN A 240 13.69 -2.62 8.80
C GLN A 240 12.59 -2.08 7.87
N TRP A 241 11.56 -1.42 8.42
CA TRP A 241 10.51 -0.81 7.63
C TRP A 241 11.03 0.21 6.63
N MET A 242 12.00 1.03 7.04
CA MET A 242 12.60 2.03 6.17
C MET A 242 13.49 1.38 5.10
N GLU A 243 14.28 0.39 5.49
CA GLU A 243 15.19 -0.31 4.58
C GLU A 243 14.44 -1.02 3.45
N GLU A 244 13.37 -1.76 3.78
CA GLU A 244 12.57 -2.49 2.80
C GLU A 244 11.68 -1.58 1.94
N LYS A 245 11.11 -0.53 2.54
CA LYS A 245 10.18 0.36 1.82
C LYS A 245 10.89 1.23 0.77
N TRP A 246 12.16 1.58 0.99
CA TRP A 246 12.98 2.36 0.05
C TRP A 246 14.25 1.63 -0.38
N ALA A 247 14.14 0.33 -0.62
CA ALA A 247 15.19 -0.55 -1.13
C ALA A 247 15.62 -0.20 -2.57
N CYS A 248 16.29 0.94 -2.77
CA CYS A 248 16.67 1.44 -4.09
C CYS A 248 17.86 2.39 -4.06
N ARG A 249 18.49 2.57 -5.23
CA ARG A 249 19.52 3.59 -5.42
C ARG A 249 18.89 4.99 -5.51
N ARG A 250 19.71 5.99 -5.20
CA ARG A 250 19.34 7.41 -5.21
C ARG A 250 19.90 8.12 -6.43
N ASN A 251 19.38 9.31 -6.69
CA ASN A 251 19.87 10.22 -7.72
C ASN A 251 19.86 9.58 -9.11
N SER A 252 18.78 8.87 -9.43
CA SER A 252 18.63 8.22 -10.73
C SER A 252 18.28 9.23 -11.82
N ASP A 253 18.92 9.09 -12.97
CA ASP A 253 18.65 9.80 -14.22
C ASP A 253 17.82 8.93 -15.20
N LYS A 254 17.42 7.73 -14.78
CA LYS A 254 16.64 6.81 -15.63
C LYS A 254 15.22 7.33 -15.83
N ASN A 255 14.78 7.33 -17.09
CA ASN A 255 13.37 7.48 -17.44
C ASN A 255 12.66 6.15 -17.23
N VAL A 256 11.53 6.17 -16.53
CA VAL A 256 10.79 4.95 -16.17
C VAL A 256 9.31 5.15 -16.44
N ILE A 257 8.66 4.09 -16.91
CA ILE A 257 7.21 4.06 -17.12
C ILE A 257 6.57 3.12 -16.11
N LEU A 258 5.54 3.59 -15.43
CA LEU A 258 4.69 2.81 -14.54
C LEU A 258 3.34 2.56 -15.23
N THR A 259 2.90 1.31 -15.28
CA THR A 259 1.59 0.95 -15.84
C THR A 259 1.04 -0.33 -15.24
N ARG A 260 -0.28 -0.53 -15.27
CA ARG A 260 -0.89 -1.84 -14.95
C ARG A 260 -0.76 -2.86 -16.10
N GLY A 261 -0.19 -2.45 -17.23
CA GLY A 261 0.01 -3.29 -18.40
C GLY A 261 -1.12 -3.15 -19.43
N ASN A 262 -1.22 -4.14 -20.32
CA ASN A 262 -2.25 -4.14 -21.36
C ASN A 262 -3.66 -4.15 -20.75
N GLY A 263 -4.56 -3.32 -21.28
CA GLY A 263 -5.89 -3.07 -20.70
C GLY A 263 -5.94 -1.92 -19.71
N SER A 264 -4.81 -1.30 -19.37
CA SER A 264 -4.79 0.00 -18.66
C SER A 264 -4.87 1.15 -19.65
N GLN A 265 -5.73 2.12 -19.40
CA GLN A 265 -5.79 3.36 -20.17
C GLN A 265 -4.63 4.32 -19.83
N HIS A 266 -3.90 4.09 -18.73
CA HIS A 266 -2.88 5.02 -18.23
C HIS A 266 -1.47 4.41 -18.27
N ALA A 267 -0.52 5.22 -18.76
CA ALA A 267 0.90 5.02 -18.55
C ALA A 267 1.49 6.28 -17.91
N ILE A 268 2.20 6.12 -16.79
CA ILE A 268 2.81 7.21 -16.04
C ILE A 268 4.29 7.21 -16.39
N VAL A 269 4.74 8.19 -17.15
CA VAL A 269 6.15 8.39 -17.47
C VAL A 269 6.76 9.28 -16.40
N ILE A 270 7.84 8.82 -15.78
CA ILE A 270 8.63 9.58 -14.81
C ILE A 270 10.00 9.84 -15.43
N LEU A 271 10.27 11.10 -15.71
CA LEU A 271 11.54 11.56 -16.25
C LEU A 271 12.58 11.70 -15.13
N GLY A 272 13.74 11.07 -15.33
CA GLY A 272 14.86 11.15 -14.41
C GLY A 272 15.68 12.42 -14.64
N ASP A 273 16.04 13.11 -13.56
CA ASP A 273 16.89 14.32 -13.57
C ASP A 273 18.05 14.19 -12.56
N GLY A 274 18.44 12.96 -12.22
CA GLY A 274 19.51 12.71 -11.23
C GLY A 274 19.14 13.05 -9.79
N LYS A 275 17.85 13.29 -9.50
CA LYS A 275 17.34 13.72 -8.18
C LYS A 275 16.35 12.73 -7.55
N GLY A 276 15.80 11.84 -8.37
CA GLY A 276 14.78 10.87 -7.96
C GLY A 276 15.36 9.55 -7.45
N LEU A 277 14.46 8.67 -6.99
CA LEU A 277 14.79 7.28 -6.67
C LEU A 277 14.90 6.45 -7.95
N ASP A 278 15.76 5.42 -7.94
CA ASP A 278 15.78 4.43 -9.01
C ASP A 278 14.56 3.51 -8.89
N LEU A 279 13.50 3.84 -9.64
CA LEU A 279 12.25 3.09 -9.64
C LEU A 279 12.40 1.67 -10.20
N GLU A 280 13.38 1.45 -11.07
CA GLU A 280 13.65 0.12 -11.64
C GLU A 280 14.22 -0.82 -10.56
N ASP A 281 15.13 -0.30 -9.74
CA ASP A 281 15.68 -1.02 -8.58
C ASP A 281 14.66 -1.14 -7.47
N LEU A 282 13.88 -0.09 -7.20
CA LEU A 282 12.82 -0.11 -6.21
C LEU A 282 11.79 -1.22 -6.52
N ALA A 283 11.43 -1.39 -7.80
CA ALA A 283 10.51 -2.43 -8.25
C ALA A 283 10.99 -3.87 -7.96
N ALA A 284 12.31 -4.08 -7.86
CA ALA A 284 12.93 -5.37 -7.55
C ALA A 284 13.45 -5.44 -6.10
N GLY A 285 13.44 -4.32 -5.37
CA GLY A 285 14.14 -4.15 -4.10
C GLY A 285 13.70 -5.11 -3.01
N GLN A 286 12.40 -5.45 -2.94
CA GLN A 286 11.88 -6.40 -1.95
C GLN A 286 12.24 -7.86 -2.26
N THR A 287 12.53 -8.19 -3.51
CA THR A 287 12.93 -9.55 -3.94
C THR A 287 14.44 -9.74 -3.99
N ASN A 288 15.22 -8.66 -3.93
CA ASN A 288 16.68 -8.74 -3.90
C ASN A 288 17.17 -9.06 -2.49
N VAL A 289 18.13 -10.00 -2.41
CA VAL A 289 18.65 -10.64 -1.19
C VAL A 289 19.27 -9.64 -0.18
N ASP A 290 19.65 -8.45 -0.65
CA ASP A 290 20.41 -7.45 0.11
C ASP A 290 19.61 -6.72 1.22
N VAL A 291 18.28 -6.90 1.29
CA VAL A 291 17.43 -6.28 2.34
C VAL A 291 16.84 -7.32 3.29
N SER A 292 17.54 -8.45 3.43
CA SER A 292 17.16 -9.51 4.37
C SER A 292 17.06 -8.98 5.81
N ALA A 293 15.97 -9.32 6.50
CA ALA A 293 15.76 -8.98 7.91
C ALA A 293 16.99 -9.30 8.76
N SER A 294 17.55 -8.25 9.37
CA SER A 294 18.69 -8.39 10.26
C SER A 294 18.36 -9.31 11.44
N THR A 295 19.37 -9.99 11.99
CA THR A 295 19.19 -10.82 13.20
C THR A 295 18.58 -10.01 14.34
N LEU A 296 18.93 -8.72 14.44
CA LEU A 296 18.34 -7.79 15.40
C LEU A 296 16.84 -7.65 15.17
N THR A 297 16.40 -7.39 13.93
CA THR A 297 14.97 -7.29 13.59
C THR A 297 14.22 -8.58 13.96
N ARG A 298 14.78 -9.75 13.65
CA ARG A 298 14.14 -11.05 13.96
C ARG A 298 13.94 -11.24 15.46
N VAL A 299 14.98 -10.94 16.25
CA VAL A 299 14.91 -11.00 17.71
C VAL A 299 13.93 -9.98 18.25
N SER A 300 13.97 -8.73 17.79
CA SER A 300 13.05 -7.66 18.22
C SER A 300 11.59 -8.01 17.92
N VAL A 301 11.28 -8.51 16.73
CA VAL A 301 9.90 -8.91 16.36
C VAL A 301 9.43 -10.10 17.18
N THR A 302 10.32 -11.06 17.50
CA THR A 302 10.00 -12.19 18.39
C THR A 302 9.70 -11.74 19.81
N ILE A 303 10.50 -10.81 20.36
CA ILE A 303 10.28 -10.23 21.69
C ILE A 303 8.97 -9.43 21.72
N LEU A 304 8.73 -8.61 20.69
CA LEU A 304 7.49 -7.84 20.56
C LEU A 304 6.27 -8.77 20.51
N ALA A 305 6.32 -9.86 19.75
CA ALA A 305 5.25 -10.85 19.72
C ALA A 305 4.99 -11.50 21.08
N ALA A 306 6.04 -11.83 21.84
CA ALA A 306 5.88 -12.33 23.21
C ALA A 306 5.19 -11.31 24.12
N PHE A 307 5.55 -10.02 24.03
CA PHE A 307 4.88 -8.96 24.78
C PHE A 307 3.43 -8.73 24.34
N TRP A 308 3.11 -8.85 23.05
CA TRP A 308 1.74 -8.80 22.56
C TRP A 308 0.88 -9.94 23.12
N ILE A 309 1.43 -11.16 23.18
CA ILE A 309 0.75 -12.31 23.80
C ILE A 309 0.54 -12.08 25.30
N LEU A 310 1.56 -11.60 26.01
CA LEU A 310 1.46 -11.28 27.44
C LEU A 310 0.42 -10.19 27.73
N LEU A 311 0.39 -9.15 26.90
CA LEU A 311 -0.62 -8.09 26.98
C LEU A 311 -2.02 -8.66 26.75
N LEU A 312 -2.19 -9.58 25.79
CA LEU A 312 -3.46 -10.22 25.53
C LEU A 312 -3.94 -11.08 26.72
N ILE A 313 -3.06 -11.89 27.31
CA ILE A 313 -3.38 -12.68 28.51
C ILE A 313 -3.81 -11.76 29.65
N THR A 314 -3.09 -10.65 29.84
CA THR A 314 -3.39 -9.64 30.87
C THR A 314 -4.76 -9.00 30.61
N ALA A 315 -5.04 -8.60 29.37
CA ALA A 315 -6.31 -8.02 28.97
C ALA A 315 -7.48 -8.99 29.14
N ALA A 316 -7.30 -10.27 28.81
CA ALA A 316 -8.31 -11.31 29.01
C ALA A 316 -8.64 -11.58 30.49
N GLY A 317 -7.72 -11.24 31.41
CA GLY A 317 -7.96 -11.31 32.85
C GLY A 317 -8.91 -10.23 33.38
N LEU A 318 -9.21 -9.18 32.61
CA LEU A 318 -10.07 -8.09 33.04
C LEU A 318 -11.55 -8.48 32.93
N LYS A 319 -12.24 -8.57 34.07
CA LYS A 319 -13.66 -8.97 34.15
C LYS A 319 -14.63 -7.81 34.38
N LYS A 320 -14.12 -6.61 34.66
CA LYS A 320 -14.92 -5.41 34.96
C LYS A 320 -14.74 -4.38 33.86
N ASN A 321 -15.79 -3.59 33.58
CA ASN A 321 -15.73 -2.42 32.69
C ASN A 321 -15.15 -2.71 31.29
N THR A 322 -15.29 -3.94 30.79
CA THR A 322 -14.66 -4.40 29.53
C THR A 322 -15.14 -3.62 28.30
N TRP A 323 -16.29 -2.95 28.39
CA TRP A 323 -16.79 -2.06 27.34
C TRP A 323 -15.83 -0.92 26.97
N PHE A 324 -15.10 -0.35 27.94
CA PHE A 324 -14.10 0.69 27.63
C PHE A 324 -12.94 0.13 26.83
N LEU A 325 -12.54 -1.11 27.11
CA LEU A 325 -11.50 -1.80 26.36
C LEU A 325 -11.95 -2.14 24.94
N LEU A 326 -13.21 -2.55 24.77
CA LEU A 326 -13.85 -2.68 23.46
C LEU A 326 -13.85 -1.35 22.71
N ALA A 327 -14.24 -0.25 23.36
CA ALA A 327 -14.27 1.07 22.75
C ALA A 327 -12.86 1.52 22.29
N VAL A 328 -11.84 1.33 23.13
CA VAL A 328 -10.43 1.62 22.80
C VAL A 328 -9.96 0.76 21.62
N GLY A 329 -10.18 -0.55 21.66
CA GLY A 329 -9.78 -1.45 20.57
C GLY A 329 -10.54 -1.18 19.27
N GLY A 330 -11.83 -0.86 19.37
CA GLY A 330 -12.74 -0.53 18.28
C GLY A 330 -12.36 0.76 17.55
N ILE A 331 -12.12 1.86 18.27
CA ILE A 331 -11.68 3.11 17.64
C ILE A 331 -10.30 2.94 16.98
N GLY A 332 -9.42 2.13 17.58
CA GLY A 332 -8.12 1.81 17.02
C GLY A 332 -8.22 1.06 15.69
N ILE A 333 -9.03 -0.02 15.62
CA ILE A 333 -9.18 -0.75 14.36
C ILE A 333 -9.84 0.11 13.27
N LEU A 334 -10.82 0.97 13.61
CA LEU A 334 -11.42 1.90 12.66
C LEU A 334 -10.40 2.88 12.09
N GLN A 335 -9.51 3.44 12.93
CA GLN A 335 -8.42 4.29 12.46
C GLN A 335 -7.46 3.52 11.56
N ASN A 336 -7.10 2.28 11.92
CA ASN A 336 -6.20 1.46 11.11
C ASN A 336 -6.82 1.09 9.75
N ILE A 337 -8.12 0.80 9.67
CA ILE A 337 -8.86 0.59 8.41
C ILE A 337 -8.81 1.84 7.55
N PHE A 338 -9.09 3.01 8.15
CA PHE A 338 -9.03 4.29 7.46
C PHE A 338 -7.64 4.54 6.89
N VAL A 339 -6.59 4.40 7.69
CA VAL A 339 -5.20 4.56 7.25
C VAL A 339 -4.87 3.61 6.10
N ALA A 340 -5.09 2.31 6.25
CA ALA A 340 -4.75 1.31 5.24
C ALA A 340 -5.43 1.57 3.89
N GLY A 341 -6.68 2.07 3.91
CA GLY A 341 -7.45 2.38 2.72
C GLY A 341 -7.10 3.72 2.06
N TRP A 342 -6.64 4.70 2.83
CA TRP A 342 -6.58 6.10 2.39
C TRP A 342 -5.61 6.33 1.22
N ARG A 343 -6.05 7.05 0.19
CA ARG A 343 -5.22 7.37 -0.98
C ARG A 343 -4.21 8.48 -0.64
N ARG A 344 -2.95 8.35 -1.07
CA ARG A 344 -1.91 9.36 -0.77
C ARG A 344 -1.14 9.79 -2.02
N LEU A 345 -0.63 11.00 -1.98
CA LEU A 345 0.18 11.57 -3.06
C LEU A 345 1.59 10.95 -3.09
N PRO A 346 2.25 10.89 -4.26
CA PRO A 346 3.64 10.44 -4.37
C PRO A 346 4.62 11.13 -3.40
N LYS A 347 4.39 12.42 -3.11
CA LYS A 347 5.15 13.21 -2.13
C LYS A 347 5.14 12.62 -0.72
N ALA A 348 4.03 12.00 -0.31
CA ALA A 348 3.91 11.34 1.00
C ALA A 348 4.72 10.04 1.09
N TYR A 349 5.18 9.49 -0.04
CA TYR A 349 6.12 8.37 -0.07
C TYR A 349 7.57 8.81 -0.33
N GLY A 350 7.86 10.11 -0.21
CA GLY A 350 9.18 10.65 -0.46
C GLY A 350 9.54 10.81 -1.94
N MET A 351 8.56 10.67 -2.85
CA MET A 351 8.75 10.81 -4.30
C MET A 351 7.91 11.97 -4.85
N PRO A 352 8.31 13.23 -4.60
CA PRO A 352 7.64 14.38 -5.21
C PRO A 352 7.75 14.30 -6.74
N LEU A 353 6.62 14.48 -7.42
CA LEU A 353 6.51 14.48 -8.88
C LEU A 353 5.90 15.81 -9.33
N THR A 354 6.46 16.39 -10.38
CA THR A 354 5.95 17.62 -11.00
C THR A 354 5.37 17.28 -12.36
N TYR A 355 4.14 17.69 -12.64
CA TYR A 355 3.53 17.50 -13.96
C TYR A 355 4.30 18.26 -15.04
N VAL A 356 4.50 17.61 -16.18
CA VAL A 356 5.17 18.20 -17.34
C VAL A 356 4.21 18.27 -18.52
N ASP A 357 3.55 17.15 -18.85
CA ASP A 357 2.89 17.00 -20.13
C ASP A 357 1.90 15.83 -20.15
N VAL A 358 0.98 15.85 -21.11
CA VAL A 358 0.06 14.75 -21.38
C VAL A 358 0.02 14.46 -22.88
N ILE A 359 0.13 13.18 -23.23
CA ILE A 359 0.04 12.71 -24.61
C ILE A 359 -0.97 11.57 -24.65
N GLY A 360 -2.02 11.71 -25.46
CA GLY A 360 -3.03 10.68 -25.62
C GLY A 360 -3.74 10.84 -26.94
N GLU A 361 -3.92 9.72 -27.63
CA GLU A 361 -4.67 9.64 -28.88
C GLU A 361 -5.72 8.52 -28.82
N HIS A 362 -6.69 8.59 -29.73
CA HIS A 362 -7.78 7.60 -29.83
C HIS A 362 -7.28 6.17 -30.08
N LYS A 363 -6.16 6.04 -30.81
CA LYS A 363 -5.49 4.76 -31.04
C LYS A 363 -4.22 4.69 -30.22
N VAL A 364 -4.01 3.52 -29.63
CA VAL A 364 -2.80 3.21 -28.83
C VAL A 364 -1.53 3.43 -29.66
N MET A 365 -1.48 2.94 -30.90
CA MET A 365 -0.29 3.08 -31.75
C MET A 365 0.03 4.54 -32.07
N ASP A 366 -0.98 5.37 -32.34
CA ASP A 366 -0.80 6.79 -32.61
C ASP A 366 -0.25 7.52 -31.38
N THR A 367 -0.74 7.15 -30.19
CA THR A 367 -0.20 7.65 -28.91
C THR A 367 1.27 7.27 -28.76
N LEU A 368 1.63 6.01 -29.03
CA LEU A 368 3.02 5.53 -28.91
C LEU A 368 3.96 6.28 -29.88
N PHE A 369 3.51 6.58 -31.10
CA PHE A 369 4.27 7.39 -32.03
C PHE A 369 4.46 8.82 -31.53
N ALA A 370 3.39 9.47 -31.05
CA ALA A 370 3.45 10.83 -30.51
C ALA A 370 4.38 10.93 -29.29
N VAL A 371 4.37 9.91 -28.43
CA VAL A 371 5.29 9.81 -27.30
C VAL A 371 6.74 9.66 -27.77
N GLU A 372 7.02 8.79 -28.75
CA GLU A 372 8.38 8.60 -29.28
C GLU A 372 8.94 9.86 -29.94
N GLU A 373 8.08 10.60 -30.66
CA GLU A 373 8.47 11.84 -31.34
C GLU A 373 8.90 12.92 -30.34
N LYS A 374 8.14 13.07 -29.25
CA LYS A 374 8.41 14.07 -28.19
C LYS A 374 9.47 13.61 -27.19
N TYR A 375 9.43 12.35 -26.78
CA TYR A 375 10.33 11.72 -25.82
C TYR A 375 10.99 10.47 -26.41
N PRO A 376 12.20 10.59 -27.00
CA PRO A 376 12.89 9.48 -27.64
C PRO A 376 13.05 8.27 -26.72
N HIS A 377 12.93 7.07 -27.31
CA HIS A 377 12.98 5.74 -26.68
C HIS A 377 11.79 5.37 -25.78
N ILE A 378 11.04 6.35 -25.25
CA ILE A 378 9.93 6.09 -24.33
C ILE A 378 8.77 5.40 -25.04
N GLY A 379 8.35 5.86 -26.22
CA GLY A 379 7.27 5.24 -26.98
C GLY A 379 7.62 3.82 -27.42
N ALA A 380 8.85 3.62 -27.89
CA ALA A 380 9.38 2.32 -28.31
C ALA A 380 9.43 1.32 -27.15
N SER A 381 9.82 1.77 -25.95
CA SER A 381 9.91 0.94 -24.74
C SER A 381 8.55 0.36 -24.31
N MET A 382 7.47 1.13 -24.50
CA MET A 382 6.11 0.76 -24.12
C MET A 382 5.41 -0.12 -25.16
N ARG A 383 5.91 -0.13 -26.40
CA ARG A 383 5.24 -0.77 -27.55
C ARG A 383 4.87 -2.23 -27.30
N LYS A 384 5.82 -3.03 -26.82
CA LYS A 384 5.58 -4.47 -26.57
C LYS A 384 4.52 -4.72 -25.49
N THR A 385 4.37 -3.80 -24.54
CA THR A 385 3.42 -3.92 -23.43
C THR A 385 1.99 -3.59 -23.85
N PHE A 386 1.78 -2.52 -24.61
CA PHE A 386 0.45 -2.08 -25.02
C PHE A 386 0.01 -2.59 -26.40
N PHE A 387 0.97 -3.03 -27.22
CA PHE A 387 0.71 -3.58 -28.54
C PHE A 387 1.60 -4.82 -28.79
N PRO A 388 1.25 -5.98 -28.21
CA PRO A 388 2.00 -7.22 -28.40
C PRO A 388 1.80 -7.85 -29.79
N GLY A 389 0.91 -7.29 -30.62
CA GLY A 389 0.58 -7.79 -31.95
C GLY A 389 1.65 -7.53 -33.01
N LYS A 390 1.48 -8.15 -34.18
CA LYS A 390 2.33 -7.88 -35.35
C LYS A 390 2.04 -6.47 -35.88
N LEU A 391 3.12 -5.74 -36.16
CA LEU A 391 3.06 -4.42 -36.79
C LEU A 391 2.74 -4.56 -38.27
N ARG A 392 1.99 -3.60 -38.80
CA ARG A 392 1.77 -3.44 -40.24
C ARG A 392 3.04 -2.90 -40.90
N ALA A 393 3.22 -3.15 -42.19
CA ALA A 393 4.43 -2.72 -42.91
C ALA A 393 4.70 -1.21 -42.81
N ASN A 394 3.64 -0.38 -42.85
CA ASN A 394 3.73 1.07 -42.68
C ASN A 394 4.14 1.47 -41.24
N GLU A 395 3.67 0.74 -40.22
CA GLU A 395 4.05 0.98 -38.82
C GLU A 395 5.51 0.58 -38.57
N VAL A 396 5.98 -0.51 -39.18
CA VAL A 396 7.39 -0.94 -39.12
C VAL A 396 8.30 0.14 -39.70
N GLN A 397 7.95 0.69 -40.87
CA GLN A 397 8.71 1.76 -41.50
C GLN A 397 8.76 3.00 -40.59
N LYS A 398 7.61 3.43 -40.06
CA LYS A 398 7.53 4.58 -39.16
C LYS A 398 8.37 4.39 -37.89
N TRP A 399 8.35 3.20 -37.29
CA TRP A 399 9.21 2.89 -36.13
C TRP A 399 10.69 2.91 -36.48
N ALA A 400 11.09 2.43 -37.66
CA ALA A 400 12.49 2.45 -38.09
C ALA A 400 12.99 3.90 -38.32
N ASP A 401 12.13 4.78 -38.84
CA ASP A 401 12.46 6.19 -39.03
C ASP A 401 12.57 6.94 -37.69
N LEU A 402 11.67 6.65 -36.74
CA LEU A 402 11.75 7.18 -35.37
C LEU A 402 12.99 6.67 -34.63
N GLU A 403 13.37 5.40 -34.79
CA GLU A 403 14.59 4.84 -34.19
C GLU A 403 15.85 5.54 -34.71
N LYS A 404 15.92 5.83 -36.02
CA LYS A 404 17.03 6.61 -36.60
C LYS A 404 17.07 8.02 -36.03
N ALA A 405 15.93 8.69 -35.89
CA ALA A 405 15.84 10.02 -35.32
C ALA A 405 16.28 10.05 -33.83
N ALA A 406 15.89 9.03 -33.05
CA ALA A 406 16.29 8.88 -31.66
C ALA A 406 17.82 8.68 -31.54
N LYS A 407 18.41 7.81 -32.36
CA LYS A 407 19.87 7.61 -32.41
C LYS A 407 20.62 8.89 -32.79
N ALA A 408 20.14 9.63 -33.78
CA ALA A 408 20.73 10.91 -34.18
C ALA A 408 20.70 11.95 -33.04
N LYS A 409 19.62 12.01 -32.26
CA LYS A 409 19.51 12.87 -31.06
C LYS A 409 20.50 12.43 -29.97
N ASP A 410 20.66 11.14 -29.74
CA ASP A 410 21.61 10.60 -28.75
C ASP A 410 23.07 10.91 -29.15
N ASP A 411 23.42 10.72 -30.42
CA ASP A 411 24.76 11.01 -30.94
C ASP A 411 25.08 12.50 -30.84
N ALA A 412 24.11 13.37 -31.17
CA ALA A 412 24.25 14.81 -31.01
C ALA A 412 24.45 15.21 -29.53
N ALA A 413 23.68 14.63 -28.60
CA ALA A 413 23.82 14.89 -27.17
C ALA A 413 25.17 14.39 -26.62
N LYS A 414 25.65 13.23 -27.07
CA LYS A 414 26.95 12.68 -26.70
C LYS A 414 28.09 13.57 -27.20
N ASN A 415 28.02 14.03 -28.45
CA ASN A 415 29.01 14.95 -29.01
C ASN A 415 29.04 16.28 -28.27
N ALA A 416 27.88 16.85 -27.91
CA ALA A 416 27.80 18.08 -27.12
C ALA A 416 28.45 17.92 -25.73
N ARG A 417 28.22 16.79 -25.04
CA ARG A 417 28.85 16.49 -23.74
C ARG A 417 30.38 16.35 -23.85
N ASN A 418 30.87 15.68 -24.89
CA ASN A 418 32.30 15.52 -25.12
C ASN A 418 32.98 16.87 -25.38
N ASN A 419 32.36 17.74 -26.17
CA ASN A 419 32.88 19.08 -26.47
C ASN A 419 32.92 19.98 -25.22
N ALA A 420 31.88 19.94 -24.36
CA ALA A 420 31.86 20.69 -23.10
C ALA A 420 32.94 20.21 -22.11
N SER A 421 33.24 18.91 -22.12
CA SER A 421 34.28 18.31 -21.25
C SER A 421 35.69 18.71 -21.69
N GLN A 422 35.93 18.84 -23.01
CA GLN A 422 37.21 19.28 -23.57
C GLN A 422 37.49 20.78 -23.31
N GLN A 423 36.46 21.63 -23.31
CA GLN A 423 36.61 23.06 -22.99
C GLN A 423 36.94 23.31 -21.51
N ASN A 424 36.43 22.50 -20.58
CA ASN A 424 36.70 22.64 -19.14
C ASN A 424 38.02 21.98 -18.68
N GLY A 425 38.65 21.13 -19.50
CA GLY A 425 39.94 20.49 -19.20
C GLY A 425 41.19 21.32 -19.53
N GLY A 426 41.03 22.52 -20.10
CA GLY A 426 42.11 23.34 -20.66
C GLY A 426 42.65 24.47 -19.77
N SER A 427 42.60 24.35 -18.44
CA SER A 427 43.22 25.34 -17.54
C SER A 427 44.59 24.85 -17.04
N GLN A 428 45.63 25.53 -17.51
CA GLN A 428 47.06 25.26 -17.30
C GLN A 428 47.56 25.39 -15.83
N PRO A 429 48.74 24.83 -15.50
CA PRO A 429 49.22 24.62 -14.14
C PRO A 429 49.55 25.90 -13.38
N ILE A 430 49.30 25.86 -12.07
CA ILE A 430 49.60 26.91 -11.08
C ILE A 430 51.09 27.28 -11.15
N GLN A 431 51.39 28.51 -11.58
CA GLN A 431 52.69 29.13 -11.37
C GLN A 431 52.72 29.74 -9.96
N THR A 432 53.68 29.28 -9.15
CA THR A 432 53.98 29.77 -7.81
C THR A 432 54.59 31.18 -7.87
N PRO A 433 54.10 32.19 -7.12
CA PRO A 433 54.80 33.47 -7.01
C PRO A 433 55.87 33.43 -5.91
N SER A 434 57.06 33.92 -6.26
CA SER A 434 58.23 34.11 -5.39
C SER A 434 58.00 35.11 -4.27
N GLN A 435 58.57 34.83 -3.10
CA GLN A 435 58.72 35.76 -1.98
C GLN A 435 59.59 36.98 -2.34
N ALA A 436 59.11 38.19 -2.06
CA ALA A 436 59.95 39.38 -1.93
C ALA A 436 59.28 40.45 -1.04
N GLY A 437 59.96 40.80 0.06
CA GLY A 437 60.06 42.18 0.55
C GLY A 437 59.06 42.68 1.61
N VAL A 438 59.43 42.56 2.90
CA VAL A 438 58.87 43.36 4.00
C VAL A 438 60.02 44.19 4.60
N VAL A 439 59.97 45.52 4.49
CA VAL A 439 60.81 46.43 5.30
C VAL A 439 60.10 47.77 5.60
N SER A 440 60.14 48.13 6.88
CA SER A 440 60.03 49.46 7.53
C SER A 440 58.63 50.08 7.68
N SER A 441 58.28 50.78 8.76
CA SER A 441 59.09 51.56 9.71
C SER A 441 58.33 51.85 11.03
N THR A 442 59.08 51.91 12.13
CA THR A 442 58.75 52.59 13.41
C THR A 442 59.01 54.11 13.28
N PRO A 443 58.57 55.01 14.20
CA PRO A 443 59.34 55.25 15.44
C PRO A 443 58.57 55.75 16.69
N ALA A 444 59.24 55.60 17.84
CA ALA A 444 59.33 56.44 19.06
C ALA A 444 58.03 56.97 19.72
N THR A 445 57.83 56.89 21.04
CA THR A 445 58.77 57.01 22.19
C THR A 445 58.16 56.32 23.40
#